data_AF-A0A3A2ZD80-F1
#
_entry.id   AF-A0A3A2ZD80-F1
#
_cell.length_a   1.000
_cell.length_b   1.000
_cell.length_c   1.000
_cell.angle_alpha   90.00
_cell.angle_beta   90.00
_cell.angle_gamma   90.00
#
_symmetry.space_group_name_H-M   'P 1'
#
loop_
_entity.id
_entity.type
_entity.pdbx_description
1 polymer ?
#
loop_
_entity_poly.entity_id
_entity_poly.type
_entity_poly.pdbx_seq_one_letter_code
_entity_poly.pdbx_strand_id
1 'polypeptide(L)' 'MRSILIFLSLFALTFASPVLDKRACRNVGCKCAKGTKQGQYCGISSAVTVLGSGGIEDIYECNSSGGCCSYGPADKCRL' A
#
# COMPACT_ATOMS: atom_id res chain seq x y z
N MET A 1 -31.81 23.43 -50.57
CA MET A 1 -30.42 23.58 -50.08
C MET A 1 -30.44 24.28 -48.73
N ARG A 2 -30.22 23.53 -47.63
CA ARG A 2 -29.51 23.96 -46.42
C ARG A 2 -29.29 22.72 -45.57
N SER A 3 -28.08 22.20 -45.75
CA SER A 3 -27.50 21.05 -45.09
C SER A 3 -27.29 21.38 -43.62
N ILE A 4 -27.86 20.58 -42.71
CA ILE A 4 -27.45 20.57 -41.31
C ILE A 4 -27.13 19.11 -40.97
N LEU A 5 -25.92 18.71 -41.36
CA LEU A 5 -25.22 17.56 -40.82
C LEU A 5 -24.92 17.87 -39.34
N ILE A 6 -25.79 17.43 -38.43
CA ILE A 6 -25.41 17.38 -37.01
C ILE A 6 -24.53 16.16 -36.86
N PHE A 7 -23.24 16.45 -36.79
CA PHE A 7 -22.14 15.53 -36.58
C PHE A 7 -22.44 14.57 -35.43
N LEU A 8 -22.13 13.29 -35.66
CA LEU A 8 -21.85 12.31 -34.61
C LEU A 8 -20.92 12.94 -33.56
N SER A 9 -21.46 13.41 -32.45
CA SER A 9 -20.65 13.63 -31.25
C SER A 9 -20.53 12.27 -30.57
N LEU A 10 -19.48 11.55 -30.96
CA LEU A 10 -18.93 10.42 -30.24
C LEU A 10 -18.53 10.94 -28.84
N PHE A 11 -19.47 10.93 -27.89
CA PHE A 11 -19.15 11.16 -26.49
C PHE A 11 -18.53 9.87 -25.95
N ALA A 12 -17.26 9.64 -26.29
CA ALA A 12 -16.46 8.62 -25.66
C ALA A 12 -16.26 9.04 -24.20
N LEU A 13 -17.09 8.51 -23.29
CA LEU A 13 -16.78 8.52 -21.87
C LEU A 13 -15.52 7.68 -21.66
N THR A 14 -14.36 8.33 -21.68
CA THR A 14 -13.12 7.74 -21.18
C THR A 14 -13.25 7.60 -19.68
N PHE A 15 -13.66 6.41 -19.22
CA PHE A 15 -13.57 6.02 -17.83
C PHE A 15 -12.09 5.87 -17.47
N ALA A 16 -11.47 6.98 -17.05
CA ALA A 16 -10.16 6.93 -16.41
C ALA A 16 -10.31 6.15 -15.12
N SER A 17 -9.88 4.89 -15.13
CA SER A 17 -9.78 4.10 -13.90
C SER A 17 -8.80 4.82 -12.96
N PRO A 18 -9.12 4.99 -11.66
CA PRO A 18 -8.18 5.60 -10.75
C PRO A 18 -6.92 4.73 -10.71
N VAL A 19 -5.79 5.30 -11.14
CA VAL A 19 -4.48 4.66 -11.01
C VAL A 19 -4.17 4.66 -9.51
N LEU A 20 -4.32 3.50 -8.87
CA LEU A 20 -3.95 3.33 -7.48
C LEU A 20 -2.42 3.20 -7.40
N ASP A 21 -1.76 4.20 -6.84
CA ASP A 21 -0.34 4.13 -6.58
C ASP A 21 -0.04 2.99 -5.60
N LYS A 22 0.95 2.17 -5.96
CA LYS A 22 1.46 1.13 -5.07
C LYS A 22 2.07 1.83 -3.85
N ARG A 23 1.61 1.46 -2.65
CA ARG A 23 2.18 1.98 -1.40
C ARG A 23 3.68 1.68 -1.35
N ALA A 24 4.49 2.73 -1.16
CA ALA A 24 5.92 2.59 -0.97
C ALA A 24 6.21 1.98 0.41
N CYS A 25 7.13 1.03 0.47
CA CYS A 25 7.62 0.52 1.75
C CYS A 25 8.61 1.52 2.32
N ARG A 26 8.18 2.29 3.32
CA ARG A 26 8.98 3.36 3.90
C ARG A 26 9.86 2.81 5.01
N ASN A 27 11.16 3.09 4.96
CA ASN A 27 12.03 2.82 6.09
C ASN A 27 11.66 3.77 7.25
N VAL A 28 11.09 3.20 8.31
CA VAL A 28 10.64 3.92 9.51
C VAL A 28 11.51 3.61 10.73
N GLY A 29 12.64 2.91 10.55
CA GLY A 29 13.51 2.46 11.65
C GLY A 29 12.96 1.27 12.44
N CYS A 30 12.04 0.49 11.83
CA CYS A 30 11.48 -0.70 12.47
C CYS A 30 12.48 -1.87 12.47
N LYS A 31 12.22 -2.86 13.33
CA LYS A 31 12.93 -4.14 13.37
C LYS A 31 11.96 -5.30 13.51
N CYS A 32 12.32 -6.43 12.90
CA CYS A 32 11.66 -7.71 13.10
C CYS A 32 12.58 -8.67 13.85
N ALA A 33 12.00 -9.71 14.46
CA ALA A 33 12.78 -10.78 15.06
C ALA A 33 13.70 -11.43 14.01
N LYS A 34 14.97 -11.66 14.36
CA LYS A 34 15.92 -12.28 13.43
C LYS A 34 15.46 -13.70 13.08
N GLY A 35 15.53 -14.08 11.81
CA GLY A 35 15.00 -15.35 11.32
C GLY A 35 13.49 -15.35 11.05
N THR A 36 12.79 -14.22 11.23
CA THR A 36 11.43 -14.05 10.72
C THR A 36 11.41 -14.32 9.22
N LYS A 37 10.46 -15.13 8.76
CA LYS A 37 10.30 -15.37 7.32
C LYS A 37 10.02 -14.05 6.62
N GLN A 38 10.57 -13.86 5.42
CA GLN A 38 10.30 -12.65 4.67
C GLN A 38 8.79 -12.55 4.38
N GLY A 39 8.22 -11.37 4.60
CA GLY A 39 6.82 -11.09 4.28
C GLY A 39 6.19 -9.99 5.13
N GLN A 40 4.87 -9.86 5.00
CA GLN A 40 4.09 -8.81 5.64
C GLN A 40 3.52 -9.24 6.99
N TYR A 41 3.71 -8.40 8.01
CA TYR A 41 3.24 -8.62 9.37
C TYR A 41 2.59 -7.35 9.92
N CYS A 42 1.54 -7.50 10.72
CA CYS A 42 0.97 -6.37 11.45
C CYS A 42 1.93 -5.94 12.57
N GLY A 43 1.97 -4.66 12.91
CA GLY A 43 2.80 -4.14 14.01
C GLY A 43 2.51 -4.79 15.36
N ILE A 44 1.29 -5.27 15.58
CA ILE A 44 0.91 -6.03 16.78
C ILE A 44 1.50 -7.46 16.83
N SER A 45 1.99 -7.97 15.70
CA SER A 45 2.59 -9.31 15.64
C SER A 45 3.90 -9.37 16.44
N SER A 46 4.15 -10.50 17.10
CA SER A 46 5.44 -10.79 17.74
C SER A 46 6.62 -10.84 16.75
N ALA A 47 6.34 -10.90 15.44
CA ALA A 47 7.35 -10.78 14.40
C ALA A 47 8.00 -9.39 14.37
N VAL A 48 7.24 -8.32 14.67
CA VAL A 48 7.73 -6.94 14.69
C VAL A 48 8.15 -6.59 16.11
N THR A 49 9.45 -6.39 16.32
CA THR A 49 10.03 -6.17 17.66
C THR A 49 10.26 -4.70 17.97
N VAL A 50 10.37 -3.86 16.93
CA VAL A 50 10.47 -2.39 17.04
C VAL A 50 9.65 -1.76 15.93
N LEU A 51 8.73 -0.86 16.28
CA LEU A 51 7.83 -0.20 15.32
C LEU A 51 8.49 1.00 14.60
N GLY A 52 9.52 1.59 15.20
CA GLY A 52 10.13 2.83 14.72
C GLY A 52 9.13 3.99 14.82
N SER A 53 9.00 4.78 13.74
CA SER A 53 7.96 5.81 13.62
C SER A 53 6.63 5.32 13.04
N GLY A 54 6.45 4.01 12.86
CA GLY A 54 5.17 3.39 12.48
C GLY A 54 4.28 3.02 13.67
N GLY A 55 3.09 2.52 13.40
CA GLY A 55 2.08 2.14 14.40
C GLY A 55 1.82 0.64 14.53
N ILE A 56 1.13 0.22 15.60
CA ILE A 56 0.73 -1.19 15.81
C ILE A 56 -0.22 -1.71 14.71
N GLU A 57 -0.97 -0.81 14.08
CA GLU A 57 -1.91 -1.10 13.00
C GLU A 57 -1.24 -1.06 11.61
N ASP A 58 0.06 -0.77 11.54
CA ASP A 58 0.79 -0.75 10.28
C ASP A 58 1.08 -2.17 9.77
N ILE A 59 1.15 -2.31 8.44
CA ILE A 59 1.79 -3.47 7.81
C ILE A 59 3.28 -3.19 7.65
N TYR A 60 4.10 -4.08 8.22
CA TYR A 60 5.54 -4.10 8.06
C TYR A 60 5.96 -5.21 7.10
N GLU A 61 6.87 -4.91 6.17
CA GLU A 61 7.58 -5.91 5.38
C GLU A 61 8.86 -6.32 6.11
N CYS A 62 8.86 -7.50 6.73
CA CYS A 62 10.02 -8.06 7.42
C CYS A 62 10.93 -8.82 6.45
N ASN A 63 12.23 -8.81 6.73
CA ASN A 63 13.20 -9.69 6.09
C ASN A 63 13.90 -10.62 7.12
N SER A 64 14.55 -11.67 6.63
CA SER A 64 15.22 -12.68 7.46
C SER A 64 16.37 -12.13 8.31
N SER A 65 16.96 -11.01 7.90
CA SER A 65 18.02 -10.32 8.64
C SER A 65 17.50 -9.50 9.82
N GLY A 66 16.18 -9.41 10.01
CA GLY A 66 15.53 -8.66 11.10
C GLY A 66 15.30 -7.18 10.77
N GLY A 67 15.54 -6.76 9.53
CA GLY A 67 15.15 -5.42 9.06
C GLY A 67 13.70 -5.39 8.58
N CYS A 68 13.12 -4.20 8.51
CA CYS A 68 11.83 -4.00 7.88
C CYS A 68 11.61 -2.57 7.36
N CYS A 69 10.49 -2.38 6.67
CA CYS A 69 9.89 -1.10 6.32
C CYS A 69 8.37 -1.16 6.53
N SER A 70 7.70 -0.01 6.63
CA SER A 70 6.24 0.08 6.83
C SER A 70 5.53 0.51 5.54
N TYR A 71 4.44 -0.17 5.21
CA TYR A 71 3.45 0.24 4.20
C TYR A 71 2.33 1.13 4.78
N GLY A 72 2.41 1.45 6.08
CA GLY A 72 1.45 2.24 6.83
C GLY A 72 0.25 1.42 7.34
N PRO A 73 -0.75 2.11 7.90
CA PRO A 73 -1.93 1.49 8.51
C PRO A 73 -2.74 0.65 7.52
N ALA A 74 -3.26 -0.48 7.99
CA ALA A 74 -4.19 -1.33 7.23
C ALA A 74 -5.30 -1.90 8.11
N ASP A 75 -6.51 -1.99 7.56
CA ASP A 75 -7.69 -2.48 8.31
C ASP A 75 -7.52 -3.91 8.83
N LYS A 76 -6.78 -4.76 8.11
CA LYS A 76 -6.48 -6.15 8.55
C LYS A 76 -5.63 -6.22 9.84
N CYS A 77 -5.03 -5.11 10.23
CA CYS A 77 -4.16 -4.98 11.40
C CYS A 77 -4.82 -4.16 12.52
N ARG A 78 -6.10 -3.77 12.35
CA ARG A 78 -6.89 -3.14 13.40
C ARG A 78 -7.36 -4.20 14.42
N LEU A 79 -7.43 -3.81 15.69
CA LEU A 79 -7.91 -4.62 16.81
C LEU A 79 -9.42 -4.88 16.75
#